data_AF-A0A3N2PVL4-F1
#
_entry.id   AF-A0A3N2PVL4-F1
#
_cell.length_a   1.000
_cell.length_b   1.000
_cell.length_c   1.000
_cell.angle_alpha   90.00
_cell.angle_beta   90.00
_cell.angle_gamma   90.00
#
_symmetry.space_group_name_H-M   'P 1'
#
loop_
_entity.id
_entity.type
_entity.pdbx_description
1 polymer ?
#
loop_
_entity_poly.entity_id
_entity_poly.type
_entity_poly.pdbx_seq_one_letter_code
_entity_poly.pdbx_strand_id
1 'polypeptide(L)'
;MSKSGLSFGLNLTKKPGASKPAPAKRKPLLGGLDDGSDNEDASQPNTGRAQAIGELSGFDLSSSSIEETGARKPKKKNAPPAEPPTALKSKKQPESAMFGDLSSSLASRKHAEAAEDLDPSIYDYDKVYDTFKPQKKKSTAEEEGERKPKYMSSLLAAAAVRKRDALIAEEKKIAREREAEGEEYAEKEKFVTEAYKRQQEENRRIEEEEKRREEEEARKNKTGGMNAFYKGLLDRHDETHRAVMKAAEEKVKSGPAQDDNEPEGSEKEITDVERAKEIIEHGGSVAINEDGQVVDKRQLLGGGLNVTARKQAQAKKEASRPRQESRDNGPRAGFVGAGGKGAMRERQTRMLEQQLEAALKRTREEEEQEREKLERVAKSRKTECDISSARERYLARKREAEEAKKKGLAE
;
A
#
# COMPACT_ATOMS: atom_id res chain seq x y z
N MET A 1 -58.40 0.98 -52.01
CA MET A 1 -57.19 0.15 -51.83
C MET A 1 -56.63 0.51 -50.46
N SER A 2 -57.20 -0.03 -49.37
CA SER A 2 -56.77 -1.28 -48.67
C SER A 2 -55.35 -1.12 -48.08
N LYS A 3 -55.08 -1.26 -46.78
CA LYS A 3 -55.56 -2.23 -45.77
C LYS A 3 -55.40 -1.63 -44.35
N SER A 4 -56.46 -1.64 -43.52
CA SER A 4 -56.75 -2.55 -42.39
C SER A 4 -56.19 -2.10 -41.03
N GLY A 5 -57.07 -1.60 -40.16
CA GLY A 5 -56.82 -1.48 -38.73
C GLY A 5 -57.12 -2.78 -37.98
N LEU A 6 -56.74 -2.83 -36.70
CA LEU A 6 -57.55 -3.31 -35.56
C LEU A 6 -56.70 -3.39 -34.30
N SER A 7 -57.19 -2.73 -33.26
CA SER A 7 -56.79 -2.82 -31.86
C SER A 7 -57.23 -4.14 -31.23
N PHE A 8 -56.37 -4.75 -30.43
CA PHE A 8 -56.77 -5.71 -29.38
C PHE A 8 -55.96 -5.44 -28.11
N GLY A 9 -56.68 -5.17 -27.02
CA GLY A 9 -56.12 -5.09 -25.68
C GLY A 9 -56.01 -6.45 -25.01
N LEU A 10 -55.18 -6.53 -23.97
CA LEU A 10 -55.25 -7.60 -22.99
C LEU A 10 -55.08 -7.02 -21.59
N ASN A 11 -56.18 -7.09 -20.86
CA ASN A 11 -56.30 -6.83 -19.43
C ASN A 11 -55.55 -7.91 -18.65
N LEU A 12 -54.74 -7.52 -17.66
CA LEU A 12 -54.50 -8.37 -16.50
C LEU A 12 -54.70 -7.55 -15.22
N THR A 13 -55.69 -8.03 -14.48
CA THR A 13 -56.26 -7.50 -13.25
C THR A 13 -55.24 -7.57 -12.11
N LYS A 14 -55.15 -6.46 -11.38
CA LYS A 14 -54.37 -6.34 -10.15
C LYS A 14 -55.27 -6.74 -8.97
N LYS A 15 -54.97 -7.86 -8.31
CA LYS A 15 -55.50 -8.19 -6.97
C LYS A 15 -54.40 -7.99 -5.91
N PRO A 16 -54.74 -7.47 -4.72
CA PRO A 16 -53.81 -7.27 -3.63
C PRO A 16 -53.77 -8.49 -2.68
N GLY A 17 -52.61 -8.76 -2.09
CA GLY A 17 -52.48 -9.59 -0.88
C GLY A 17 -51.52 -10.77 -0.99
N ALA A 18 -50.36 -10.64 -0.34
CA ALA A 18 -49.71 -11.64 0.52
C ALA A 18 -48.23 -11.27 0.72
N SER A 19 -47.85 -11.13 2.00
CA SER A 19 -46.50 -10.89 2.49
C SER A 19 -45.52 -11.97 2.01
N LYS A 20 -44.37 -11.57 1.46
CA LYS A 20 -43.27 -12.50 1.13
C LYS A 20 -42.39 -12.74 2.37
N PRO A 21 -42.01 -14.00 2.67
CA PRO A 21 -41.02 -14.30 3.71
C PRO A 21 -39.59 -14.00 3.21
N ALA A 22 -38.67 -13.78 4.16
CA ALA A 22 -37.28 -13.39 3.92
C ALA A 22 -36.47 -14.46 3.15
N PRO A 23 -35.47 -14.08 2.34
CA PRO A 23 -34.71 -15.03 1.53
C PRO A 23 -33.69 -15.83 2.36
N ALA A 24 -33.66 -17.15 2.14
CA ALA A 24 -32.69 -18.07 2.71
C ALA A 24 -31.30 -17.91 2.05
N LYS A 25 -30.25 -18.01 2.87
CA LYS A 25 -28.83 -17.95 2.46
C LYS A 25 -28.47 -19.20 1.63
N ARG A 26 -27.99 -19.03 0.40
CA ARG A 26 -27.44 -20.12 -0.42
C ARG A 26 -25.93 -20.25 -0.19
N LYS A 27 -25.45 -21.48 -0.04
CA LYS A 27 -24.02 -21.87 -0.13
C LYS A 27 -23.63 -21.99 -1.62
N PRO A 28 -22.39 -21.68 -2.03
CA PRO A 28 -21.93 -21.94 -3.40
C PRO A 28 -21.69 -23.44 -3.61
N LEU A 29 -22.19 -23.95 -4.74
CA LEU A 29 -21.99 -25.31 -5.22
C LEU A 29 -21.06 -25.24 -6.45
N LEU A 30 -19.80 -25.66 -6.30
CA LEU A 30 -18.95 -26.07 -7.41
C LEU A 30 -17.91 -27.09 -6.91
N GLY A 31 -18.09 -28.35 -7.32
CA GLY A 31 -17.01 -29.34 -7.44
C GLY A 31 -16.76 -30.24 -6.23
N GLY A 32 -17.32 -31.45 -6.26
CA GLY A 32 -16.95 -32.55 -5.36
C GLY A 32 -17.70 -33.83 -5.73
N LEU A 33 -17.24 -34.50 -6.78
CA LEU A 33 -17.56 -35.90 -7.08
C LEU A 33 -17.12 -36.74 -5.87
N ASP A 34 -18.03 -37.51 -5.26
CA ASP A 34 -18.18 -38.95 -5.49
C ASP A 34 -16.88 -39.74 -5.28
N ASP A 35 -16.69 -40.21 -4.05
CA ASP A 35 -16.04 -41.49 -3.77
C ASP A 35 -16.80 -42.14 -2.61
N GLY A 36 -17.58 -43.15 -2.95
CA GLY A 36 -18.34 -43.96 -2.02
C GLY A 36 -17.47 -45.04 -1.41
N SER A 37 -17.38 -45.07 -0.08
CA SER A 37 -17.05 -46.30 0.64
C SER A 37 -17.98 -46.42 1.83
N ASP A 38 -18.81 -47.44 1.71
CA ASP A 38 -19.77 -48.01 2.64
C ASP A 38 -19.05 -48.57 3.89
N ASN A 39 -19.49 -48.19 5.09
CA ASN A 39 -19.45 -49.09 6.24
C ASN A 39 -20.43 -48.62 7.33
N GLU A 40 -21.27 -49.55 7.77
CA GLU A 40 -22.24 -49.39 8.83
C GLU A 40 -21.60 -49.54 10.23
N ASP A 41 -22.28 -48.98 11.24
CA ASP A 41 -22.61 -49.60 12.54
C ASP A 41 -22.32 -48.77 13.82
N ALA A 42 -23.31 -48.87 14.71
CA ALA A 42 -23.30 -48.83 16.17
C ALA A 42 -22.91 -47.55 16.95
N SER A 43 -23.96 -46.94 17.52
CA SER A 43 -24.17 -46.66 18.95
C SER A 43 -22.99 -46.35 19.89
N GLN A 44 -23.12 -45.20 20.58
CA GLN A 44 -22.47 -44.70 21.81
C GLN A 44 -22.28 -45.75 22.96
N PRO A 45 -21.70 -45.41 24.14
CA PRO A 45 -20.76 -44.34 24.56
C PRO A 45 -19.58 -44.90 25.40
N ASN A 46 -18.46 -44.18 25.55
CA ASN A 46 -17.86 -44.06 26.90
C ASN A 46 -16.76 -43.01 27.07
N THR A 47 -16.80 -42.49 28.30
CA THR A 47 -15.84 -41.77 29.12
C THR A 47 -14.34 -42.03 28.86
N GLY A 48 -13.52 -40.96 28.92
CA GLY A 48 -12.07 -41.10 28.88
C GLY A 48 -11.26 -39.79 28.92
N ARG A 49 -10.96 -39.32 30.14
CA ARG A 49 -9.63 -38.84 30.58
C ARG A 49 -8.99 -37.65 29.82
N ALA A 50 -9.29 -36.43 30.28
CA ALA A 50 -8.39 -35.29 30.09
C ALA A 50 -7.21 -35.42 31.08
N GLN A 51 -6.00 -35.59 30.57
CA GLN A 51 -4.77 -35.45 31.36
C GLN A 51 -4.41 -33.97 31.43
N ALA A 52 -4.46 -33.42 32.64
CA ALA A 52 -3.85 -32.13 32.94
C ALA A 52 -2.32 -32.31 33.00
N ILE A 53 -1.61 -31.47 32.25
CA ILE A 53 -0.15 -31.38 32.28
C ILE A 53 0.23 -30.80 33.64
N GLY A 54 1.08 -31.53 34.36
CA GLY A 54 1.57 -31.16 35.69
C GLY A 54 2.40 -29.88 35.65
N GLU A 55 1.98 -28.94 36.48
CA GLU A 55 2.66 -27.72 36.85
C GLU A 55 3.92 -28.10 37.65
N LEU A 56 5.09 -27.80 37.10
CA LEU A 56 6.38 -28.05 37.73
C LEU A 56 6.64 -26.99 38.81
N SER A 57 5.96 -27.10 39.95
CA SER A 57 6.24 -26.33 41.16
C SER A 57 7.32 -27.04 41.99
N GLY A 58 8.58 -26.71 41.72
CA GLY A 58 9.72 -27.04 42.57
C GLY A 58 10.24 -25.81 43.32
N PHE A 59 9.55 -25.41 44.39
CA PHE A 59 10.16 -24.59 45.43
C PHE A 59 9.46 -24.87 46.77
N ASP A 60 10.12 -25.71 47.54
CA ASP A 60 9.76 -26.17 48.87
C ASP A 60 10.08 -25.07 49.89
N LEU A 61 9.18 -24.76 50.83
CA LEU A 61 9.50 -24.16 52.13
C LEU A 61 8.29 -24.20 53.09
N SER A 62 8.36 -25.20 53.99
CA SER A 62 8.02 -25.17 55.42
C SER A 62 6.65 -24.68 55.91
N SER A 63 5.83 -25.67 56.31
CA SER A 63 5.11 -25.78 57.60
C SER A 63 4.44 -24.55 58.23
N SER A 64 3.12 -24.62 58.41
CA SER A 64 2.53 -24.93 59.73
C SER A 64 1.01 -24.95 59.70
N SER A 65 0.48 -26.01 60.31
CA SER A 65 -0.88 -26.37 60.75
C SER A 65 -1.90 -25.24 61.01
N ILE A 66 -3.18 -25.51 60.73
CA ILE A 66 -4.31 -25.53 61.70
C ILE A 66 -5.63 -25.88 60.98
N GLU A 67 -6.44 -26.66 61.68
CA GLU A 67 -7.68 -27.34 61.27
C GLU A 67 -8.93 -26.45 61.08
N GLU A 68 -9.94 -27.13 60.54
CA GLU A 68 -11.31 -26.81 60.12
C GLU A 68 -12.14 -25.79 60.92
N THR A 69 -13.04 -25.07 60.21
CA THR A 69 -14.51 -25.21 60.35
C THR A 69 -15.29 -24.29 59.39
N GLY A 70 -16.37 -24.81 58.79
CA GLY A 70 -17.65 -24.08 58.73
C GLY A 70 -18.00 -23.22 57.49
N ALA A 71 -18.51 -23.88 56.44
CA ALA A 71 -19.61 -23.51 55.54
C ALA A 71 -20.01 -22.02 55.31
N ARG A 72 -19.97 -21.55 54.04
CA ARG A 72 -20.89 -20.52 53.50
C ARG A 72 -21.30 -20.75 52.04
N LYS A 73 -22.61 -20.58 51.78
CA LYS A 73 -23.32 -20.64 50.49
C LYS A 73 -22.93 -19.48 49.53
N PRO A 74 -23.15 -19.61 48.21
CA PRO A 74 -22.69 -18.63 47.23
C PRO A 74 -23.71 -17.49 47.03
N LYS A 75 -23.24 -16.25 46.97
CA LYS A 75 -24.00 -15.15 46.36
C LYS A 75 -23.16 -14.47 45.28
N LYS A 76 -23.67 -14.59 44.04
CA LYS A 76 -23.29 -13.80 42.88
C LYS A 76 -23.53 -12.32 43.17
N LYS A 77 -22.65 -11.45 42.66
CA LYS A 77 -23.00 -10.19 41.99
C LYS A 77 -21.78 -9.61 41.27
N ASN A 78 -21.93 -9.44 39.97
CA ASN A 78 -21.01 -8.73 39.09
C ASN A 78 -20.89 -7.27 39.55
N ALA A 79 -19.68 -6.82 39.84
CA ALA A 79 -19.29 -5.42 39.90
C ALA A 79 -17.92 -5.30 39.20
N PRO A 80 -17.63 -4.20 38.48
CA PRO A 80 -16.33 -3.99 37.86
C PRO A 80 -15.23 -3.96 38.95
N PRO A 81 -14.01 -4.45 38.66
CA PRO A 81 -12.94 -4.45 39.66
C PRO A 81 -12.65 -3.01 40.08
N ALA A 82 -12.72 -2.78 41.39
CA ALA A 82 -12.37 -1.50 42.00
C ALA A 82 -10.91 -1.15 41.69
N GLU A 83 -10.70 0.12 41.36
CA GLU A 83 -9.39 0.75 41.22
C GLU A 83 -8.48 0.45 42.43
N PRO A 84 -7.15 0.37 42.25
CA PRO A 84 -6.24 0.09 43.35
C PRO A 84 -6.41 1.18 44.43
N PRO A 85 -6.42 0.83 45.72
CA PRO A 85 -6.70 1.80 46.77
C PRO A 85 -5.60 2.88 46.80
N THR A 86 -5.93 4.07 46.29
CA THR A 86 -5.19 5.31 46.57
C THR A 86 -5.48 5.74 48.00
N ALA A 87 -4.92 5.00 48.96
CA ALA A 87 -4.86 5.41 50.35
C ALA A 87 -3.79 4.57 51.04
N LEU A 88 -2.54 5.03 50.96
CA LEU A 88 -1.52 4.71 51.94
C LEU A 88 -2.05 5.17 53.30
N LYS A 89 -2.72 4.26 54.01
CA LYS A 89 -2.98 4.42 55.44
C LYS A 89 -1.61 4.50 56.08
N SER A 90 -1.22 5.71 56.47
CA SER A 90 -0.07 5.99 57.32
C SER A 90 -0.28 5.31 58.68
N LYS A 91 -0.01 4.02 58.73
CA LYS A 91 0.15 3.27 59.96
C LYS A 91 1.38 3.89 60.62
N LYS A 92 1.19 4.51 61.80
CA LYS A 92 2.27 5.05 62.63
C LYS A 92 3.42 4.05 62.64
N GLN A 93 4.46 4.37 61.87
CA GLN A 93 5.76 3.70 61.97
C GLN A 93 6.33 4.14 63.33
N PRO A 94 6.91 3.22 64.12
CA PRO A 94 7.77 3.65 65.23
C PRO A 94 8.91 4.50 64.63
N GLU A 95 9.51 5.39 65.42
CA GLU A 95 10.55 6.35 65.01
C GLU A 95 11.88 5.70 64.53
N SER A 96 11.86 4.43 64.13
CA SER A 96 12.94 3.71 63.45
C SER A 96 12.91 3.88 61.92
N ALA A 97 12.16 4.84 61.38
CA ALA A 97 12.15 5.17 59.95
C ALA A 97 13.28 6.12 59.50
N MET A 98 14.17 6.52 60.42
CA MET A 98 15.35 7.33 60.12
C MET A 98 16.52 6.51 59.54
N PHE A 99 16.53 5.20 59.84
CA PHE A 99 17.43 4.22 59.23
C PHE A 99 16.53 3.22 58.51
N GLY A 100 16.28 3.43 57.21
CA GLY A 100 15.64 2.43 56.36
C GLY A 100 16.37 1.09 56.45
N ASP A 101 15.73 -0.01 56.05
CA ASP A 101 16.27 -1.37 56.19
C ASP A 101 17.72 -1.49 55.68
N LEU A 102 18.66 -1.36 56.62
CA LEU A 102 20.10 -1.32 56.34
C LEU A 102 20.58 -2.65 55.77
N SER A 103 19.92 -3.75 56.13
CA SER A 103 20.24 -5.08 55.64
C SER A 103 19.95 -5.20 54.14
N SER A 104 18.81 -4.67 53.69
CA SER A 104 18.45 -4.57 52.28
C SER A 104 19.43 -3.67 51.50
N SER A 105 19.86 -2.55 52.08
CA SER A 105 20.83 -1.64 51.45
C SER A 105 22.22 -2.27 51.26
N LEU A 106 22.70 -3.03 52.27
CA LEU A 106 23.98 -3.73 52.22
C LEU A 106 23.94 -4.91 51.26
N ALA A 107 22.82 -5.63 51.21
CA ALA A 107 22.61 -6.70 50.24
C ALA A 107 22.59 -6.13 48.81
N SER A 108 21.84 -5.05 48.58
CA SER A 108 21.81 -4.36 47.29
C SER A 108 23.19 -3.90 46.85
N ARG A 109 24.00 -3.35 47.76
CA ARG A 109 25.36 -2.90 47.46
C ARG A 109 26.28 -4.07 47.10
N LYS A 110 26.22 -5.18 47.85
CA LYS A 110 26.98 -6.40 47.50
C LYS A 110 26.59 -6.96 46.14
N HIS A 111 25.29 -6.93 45.81
CA HIS A 111 24.81 -7.36 44.50
C HIS A 111 25.23 -6.41 43.37
N ALA A 112 25.27 -5.10 43.63
CA ALA A 112 25.77 -4.12 42.67
C ALA A 112 27.28 -4.29 42.43
N GLU A 113 28.09 -4.38 43.50
CA GLU A 113 29.54 -4.61 43.40
C GLU A 113 29.84 -5.93 42.67
N ALA A 114 29.13 -7.01 43.00
CA ALA A 114 29.27 -8.29 42.29
C ALA A 114 28.83 -8.21 40.81
N ALA A 115 27.87 -7.35 40.48
CA ALA A 115 27.45 -7.14 39.10
C ALA A 115 28.48 -6.33 38.30
N GLU A 116 29.07 -5.29 38.90
CA GLU A 116 30.16 -4.49 38.32
C GLU A 116 31.42 -5.32 38.09
N ASP A 117 31.75 -6.23 39.02
CA ASP A 117 32.89 -7.16 38.91
C ASP A 117 32.73 -8.16 37.75
N LEU A 118 31.49 -8.59 37.46
CA LEU A 118 31.19 -9.51 36.37
C LEU A 118 31.13 -8.81 35.02
N ASP A 119 30.52 -7.62 34.97
CA ASP A 119 30.40 -6.82 33.76
C ASP A 119 30.49 -5.31 34.08
N PRO A 120 31.63 -4.67 33.78
CA PRO A 120 31.79 -3.22 33.96
C PRO A 120 30.83 -2.36 33.12
N SER A 121 30.22 -2.93 32.08
CA SER A 121 29.29 -2.24 31.18
C SER A 121 27.82 -2.36 31.58
N ILE A 122 27.52 -3.02 32.70
CA ILE A 122 26.14 -3.33 33.12
C ILE A 122 25.25 -2.10 33.34
N TYR A 123 25.86 -0.95 33.67
CA TYR A 123 25.18 0.32 33.88
C TYR A 123 25.33 1.32 32.71
N ASP A 124 25.98 0.93 31.61
CA ASP A 124 26.23 1.79 30.44
C ASP A 124 25.02 1.86 29.48
N TYR A 125 23.83 2.23 29.98
CA TYR A 125 22.59 2.25 29.20
C TYR A 125 22.63 3.21 28.00
N ASP A 126 23.30 4.36 28.15
CA ASP A 126 23.36 5.38 27.11
C ASP A 126 24.10 4.90 25.85
N LYS A 127 25.10 4.00 26.00
CA LYS A 127 25.89 3.48 24.87
C LYS A 127 25.06 2.60 23.92
N VAL A 128 24.03 1.95 24.44
CA VAL A 128 23.20 0.98 23.70
C VAL A 128 21.86 1.60 23.26
N TYR A 129 21.41 2.67 23.91
CA TYR A 129 20.10 3.27 23.69
C TYR A 129 19.79 3.57 22.21
N ASP A 130 20.77 4.07 21.46
CA ASP A 130 20.60 4.41 20.04
C ASP A 130 20.55 3.20 19.12
N THR A 131 20.99 2.02 19.57
CA THR A 131 20.89 0.77 18.79
C THR A 131 19.48 0.20 18.78
N PHE A 132 18.69 0.47 19.84
CA PHE A 132 17.29 0.01 19.96
C PHE A 132 16.33 0.88 19.16
N LYS A 133 16.72 2.13 18.85
CA LYS A 133 15.94 2.96 17.95
C LYS A 133 15.90 2.25 16.60
N PRO A 134 14.71 2.04 16.01
CA PRO A 134 14.63 1.51 14.66
C PRO A 134 15.43 2.47 13.79
N GLN A 135 16.60 2.03 13.35
CA GLN A 135 17.42 2.77 12.40
C GLN A 135 16.46 3.11 11.27
N LYS A 136 16.11 4.39 11.14
CA LYS A 136 15.39 4.88 9.95
C LYS A 136 16.34 4.54 8.83
N LYS A 137 16.10 3.39 8.19
CA LYS A 137 17.08 2.76 7.32
C LYS A 137 17.56 3.85 6.36
N LYS A 138 18.87 4.11 6.34
CA LYS A 138 19.50 5.01 5.37
C LYS A 138 19.20 4.60 3.93
N SER A 139 18.57 3.43 3.71
CA SER A 139 17.91 3.07 2.46
C SER A 139 16.90 4.11 1.99
N THR A 140 16.30 4.94 2.86
CA THR A 140 15.48 6.06 2.37
C THR A 140 16.33 7.10 1.66
N ALA A 141 17.57 7.37 2.06
CA ALA A 141 18.39 8.38 1.40
C ALA A 141 18.82 7.95 -0.03
N GLU A 142 19.07 6.65 -0.24
CA GLU A 142 19.36 6.09 -1.57
C GLU A 142 18.07 5.87 -2.40
N GLU A 143 16.96 5.47 -1.78
CA GLU A 143 15.64 5.35 -2.45
C GLU A 143 14.98 6.71 -2.72
N GLU A 144 15.41 7.78 -2.05
CA GLU A 144 14.91 9.15 -2.28
C GLU A 144 15.37 9.73 -3.62
N GLY A 145 16.51 9.27 -4.15
CA GLY A 145 16.97 9.59 -5.51
C GLY A 145 16.10 8.95 -6.60
N GLU A 146 15.45 7.82 -6.30
CA GLU A 146 14.55 7.09 -7.20
C GLU A 146 13.15 6.92 -6.59
N ARG A 147 12.51 8.00 -6.14
CA ARG A 147 11.13 8.00 -5.58
C ARG A 147 10.09 7.49 -6.60
N LYS A 148 10.09 6.19 -6.87
CA LYS A 148 9.05 5.46 -7.58
C LYS A 148 7.88 5.29 -6.61
N PRO A 149 6.63 5.34 -7.08
CA PRO A 149 5.49 5.11 -6.20
C PRO A 149 5.58 3.69 -5.62
N LYS A 150 5.33 3.56 -4.32
CA LYS A 150 5.43 2.30 -3.56
C LYS A 150 4.71 1.10 -4.22
N TYR A 151 3.67 1.36 -5.02
CA TYR A 151 2.84 0.34 -5.65
C TYR A 151 2.90 0.35 -7.19
N MET A 152 3.63 1.26 -7.84
CA MET A 152 3.60 1.34 -9.31
C MET A 152 4.30 0.13 -9.94
N SER A 153 5.41 -0.32 -9.36
CA SER A 153 6.13 -1.51 -9.82
C SER A 153 5.26 -2.76 -9.76
N SER A 154 4.51 -2.96 -8.67
CA SER A 154 3.61 -4.11 -8.53
C SER A 154 2.42 -4.03 -9.47
N LEU A 155 1.87 -2.83 -9.71
CA LEU A 155 0.82 -2.62 -10.70
C LEU A 155 1.29 -2.92 -12.13
N LEU A 156 2.49 -2.46 -12.50
CA LEU A 156 3.10 -2.74 -13.80
C LEU A 156 3.41 -4.22 -13.97
N ALA A 157 3.97 -4.87 -12.94
CA ALA A 157 4.22 -6.30 -12.94
C ALA A 157 2.91 -7.10 -13.09
N ALA A 158 1.86 -6.75 -12.34
CA ALA A 158 0.55 -7.39 -12.44
C ALA A 158 -0.10 -7.17 -13.83
N ALA A 159 0.04 -5.98 -14.41
CA ALA A 159 -0.42 -5.72 -15.76
C ALA A 159 0.34 -6.55 -16.81
N ALA A 160 1.65 -6.73 -16.63
CA ALA A 160 2.47 -7.57 -17.50
C ALA A 160 2.09 -9.05 -17.41
N VAL A 161 1.82 -9.57 -16.20
CA VAL A 161 1.31 -10.94 -15.99
C VAL A 161 -0.02 -11.13 -16.72
N ARG A 162 -1.01 -10.24 -16.51
CA ARG A 162 -2.30 -10.34 -17.21
C ARG A 162 -2.20 -10.31 -18.73
N LYS A 163 -1.26 -9.52 -19.28
CA LYS A 163 -1.01 -9.47 -20.72
C LYS A 163 -0.48 -10.81 -21.23
N ARG A 164 0.44 -11.44 -20.49
CA ARG A 164 0.95 -12.79 -20.81
C ARG A 164 -0.17 -13.81 -20.74
N ASP A 165 -0.96 -13.80 -19.67
CA ASP A 165 -2.10 -14.71 -19.50
C ASP A 165 -3.12 -14.58 -20.63
N ALA A 166 -3.40 -13.35 -21.06
CA ALA A 166 -4.31 -13.08 -22.18
C ALA A 166 -3.78 -13.68 -23.49
N LEU A 167 -2.49 -13.51 -23.79
CA LEU A 167 -1.86 -14.10 -24.98
C LEU A 167 -1.90 -15.63 -24.93
N ILE A 168 -1.57 -16.23 -23.79
CA ILE A 168 -1.63 -17.68 -23.57
C ILE A 168 -3.07 -18.19 -23.76
N ALA A 169 -4.06 -17.46 -23.25
CA ALA A 169 -5.47 -17.82 -23.38
C ALA A 169 -5.95 -17.74 -24.83
N GLU A 170 -5.56 -16.71 -25.58
CA GLU A 170 -5.86 -16.58 -27.01
C GLU A 170 -5.20 -17.71 -27.80
N GLU A 171 -3.94 -18.05 -27.53
CA GLU A 171 -3.25 -19.16 -28.21
C GLU A 171 -3.91 -20.51 -27.91
N LYS A 172 -4.26 -20.78 -26.65
CA LYS A 172 -5.02 -21.98 -26.27
C LYS A 172 -6.41 -22.02 -26.92
N LYS A 173 -7.04 -20.85 -27.10
CA LYS A 173 -8.32 -20.74 -27.81
C LYS A 173 -8.16 -21.08 -29.29
N ILE A 174 -7.15 -20.52 -29.96
CA ILE A 174 -6.87 -20.79 -31.37
C ILE A 174 -6.47 -22.26 -31.56
N ALA A 175 -5.69 -22.84 -30.64
CA ALA A 175 -5.36 -24.27 -30.68
C ALA A 175 -6.61 -25.14 -30.59
N ARG A 176 -7.54 -24.82 -29.68
CA ARG A 176 -8.83 -25.52 -29.55
C ARG A 176 -9.71 -25.35 -30.78
N GLU A 177 -9.77 -24.15 -31.35
CA GLU A 177 -10.50 -23.89 -32.60
C GLU A 177 -9.91 -24.71 -33.75
N ARG A 178 -8.58 -24.80 -33.86
CA ARG A 178 -7.90 -25.64 -34.87
C ARG A 178 -8.04 -27.13 -34.64
N GLU A 179 -8.17 -27.59 -33.40
CA GLU A 179 -8.47 -28.99 -33.11
C GLU A 179 -9.89 -29.34 -33.52
N ALA A 180 -10.86 -28.44 -33.26
CA ALA A 180 -12.24 -28.60 -33.68
C ALA A 180 -12.41 -28.54 -35.21
N GLU A 181 -11.71 -27.64 -35.89
CA GLU A 181 -11.66 -27.57 -37.37
C GLU A 181 -10.74 -28.65 -37.96
N GLY A 182 -9.88 -29.24 -37.13
CA GLY A 182 -8.84 -30.19 -37.54
C GLY A 182 -9.39 -31.50 -38.09
N GLU A 183 -10.64 -31.86 -37.80
CA GLU A 183 -11.33 -32.98 -38.43
C GLU A 183 -11.62 -32.72 -39.92
N GLU A 184 -11.83 -31.46 -40.30
CA GLU A 184 -12.11 -31.05 -41.69
C GLU A 184 -10.83 -30.76 -42.50
N TYR A 185 -9.72 -30.47 -41.81
CA TYR A 185 -8.44 -30.09 -42.44
C TYR A 185 -7.29 -31.07 -42.12
N ALA A 186 -7.59 -32.28 -41.64
CA ALA A 186 -6.60 -33.30 -41.28
C ALA A 186 -5.67 -33.69 -42.45
N GLU A 187 -6.19 -33.68 -43.67
CA GLU A 187 -5.44 -34.04 -44.89
C GLU A 187 -4.55 -32.90 -45.42
N LYS A 188 -4.66 -31.67 -44.88
CA LYS A 188 -3.86 -30.53 -45.33
C LYS A 188 -2.68 -30.27 -44.41
N GLU A 189 -1.55 -29.91 -45.01
CA GLU A 189 -0.32 -29.63 -44.29
C GLU A 189 -0.46 -28.37 -43.39
N LYS A 190 0.01 -28.48 -42.14
CA LYS A 190 -0.02 -27.38 -41.17
C LYS A 190 1.25 -26.54 -41.29
N PHE A 191 1.17 -25.36 -41.88
CA PHE A 191 2.29 -24.43 -41.97
C PHE A 191 2.31 -23.49 -40.76
N VAL A 192 3.36 -23.59 -39.96
CA VAL A 192 3.61 -22.70 -38.81
C VAL A 192 4.81 -21.82 -39.12
N THR A 193 4.62 -20.50 -39.06
CA THR A 193 5.70 -19.53 -39.29
C THR A 193 6.76 -19.62 -38.19
N GLU A 194 8.03 -19.33 -38.52
CA GLU A 194 9.12 -19.38 -37.54
C GLU A 194 8.88 -18.46 -36.33
N ALA A 195 8.24 -17.30 -36.56
CA ALA A 195 7.89 -16.36 -35.50
C ALA A 195 6.90 -16.96 -34.49
N TYR A 196 5.89 -17.71 -34.97
CA TYR A 196 4.91 -18.36 -34.11
C TYR A 196 5.53 -19.53 -33.34
N LYS A 197 6.46 -20.28 -33.95
CA LYS A 197 7.22 -21.33 -33.24
C LYS A 197 8.03 -20.73 -32.08
N ARG A 198 8.72 -19.61 -32.31
CA ARG A 198 9.48 -18.89 -31.27
C ARG A 198 8.57 -18.36 -30.15
N GLN A 199 7.41 -17.81 -30.50
CA GLN A 199 6.41 -17.35 -29.52
C GLN A 199 5.89 -18.52 -28.66
N GLN A 200 5.61 -19.66 -29.28
CA GLN A 200 5.16 -20.86 -28.56
C GLN A 200 6.24 -21.42 -27.63
N GLU A 201 7.51 -21.41 -28.04
CA GLU A 201 8.64 -21.84 -27.21
C GLU A 201 8.88 -20.88 -26.03
N GLU A 202 8.80 -19.57 -26.26
CA GLU A 202 8.90 -18.55 -25.20
C GLU A 202 7.79 -18.71 -24.17
N ASN A 203 6.54 -18.88 -24.63
CA ASN A 203 5.40 -19.10 -23.74
C ASN A 203 5.53 -20.41 -22.96
N ARG A 204 5.95 -21.51 -23.59
CA ARG A 204 6.20 -22.78 -22.89
C ARG A 204 7.28 -22.63 -21.82
N ARG A 205 8.37 -21.91 -22.12
CA ARG A 205 9.44 -21.65 -21.15
C ARG A 205 8.95 -20.84 -19.95
N ILE A 206 8.12 -19.82 -20.20
CA ILE A 206 7.53 -18.98 -19.15
C ILE A 206 6.54 -19.80 -18.29
N GLU A 207 5.69 -20.63 -18.91
CA GLU A 207 4.77 -21.51 -18.19
C GLU A 207 5.51 -22.52 -17.29
N GLU A 208 6.63 -23.10 -17.77
CA GLU A 208 7.45 -24.01 -16.97
C GLU A 208 8.13 -23.30 -15.79
N GLU A 209 8.62 -22.08 -15.99
CA GLU A 209 9.23 -21.26 -14.92
C GLU A 209 8.19 -20.83 -13.88
N GLU A 210 7.01 -20.37 -14.31
CA GLU A 210 5.92 -20.04 -13.40
C GLU A 210 5.40 -21.27 -12.66
N LYS A 211 5.26 -22.41 -13.33
CA LYS A 211 4.85 -23.66 -12.69
C LYS A 211 5.86 -24.13 -11.64
N ARG A 212 7.17 -24.05 -11.95
CA ARG A 212 8.21 -24.36 -10.96
C ARG A 212 8.13 -23.42 -9.77
N ARG A 213 7.94 -22.13 -10.01
CA ARG A 213 7.78 -21.14 -8.94
C ARG A 213 6.53 -21.40 -8.11
N GLU A 214 5.40 -21.71 -8.74
CA GLU A 214 4.16 -22.07 -8.08
C GLU A 214 4.32 -23.35 -7.25
N GLU A 215 5.05 -24.35 -7.73
CA GLU A 215 5.35 -25.56 -6.96
C GLU A 215 6.20 -25.27 -5.71
N GLU A 216 7.19 -24.38 -5.82
CA GLU A 216 8.00 -23.92 -4.69
C GLU A 216 7.18 -23.09 -3.70
N GLU A 217 6.33 -22.17 -4.19
CA GLU A 217 5.42 -21.37 -3.38
C GLU A 217 4.33 -22.25 -2.74
N ALA A 218 3.79 -23.23 -3.45
CA ALA A 218 2.85 -24.21 -2.92
C ALA A 218 3.50 -25.11 -1.88
N ARG A 219 4.77 -25.51 -2.05
CA ARG A 219 5.52 -26.23 -1.00
C ARG A 219 5.71 -25.36 0.25
N LYS A 220 5.97 -24.06 0.10
CA LYS A 220 6.08 -23.12 1.22
C LYS A 220 4.73 -22.83 1.89
N ASN A 221 3.66 -22.72 1.10
CA ASN A 221 2.30 -22.39 1.54
C ASN A 221 1.51 -23.60 2.06
N LYS A 222 1.85 -24.83 1.66
CA LYS A 222 1.23 -26.08 2.16
C LYS A 222 1.34 -26.22 3.68
N THR A 223 2.31 -25.55 4.30
CA THR A 223 2.69 -25.77 5.69
C THR A 223 2.04 -24.82 6.70
N GLY A 224 1.20 -23.86 6.29
CA GLY A 224 0.31 -23.25 7.27
C GLY A 224 -0.54 -22.09 6.81
N GLY A 225 -1.79 -22.13 7.26
CA GLY A 225 -2.71 -20.99 7.19
C GLY A 225 -2.30 -19.87 8.15
N MET A 226 -3.27 -19.30 8.87
CA MET A 226 -3.07 -18.16 9.79
C MET A 226 -1.90 -18.36 10.77
N ASN A 227 -1.68 -19.59 11.23
CA ASN A 227 -0.60 -19.92 12.17
C ASN A 227 0.80 -19.76 11.56
N ALA A 228 1.01 -20.05 10.28
CA ALA A 228 2.30 -19.82 9.63
C ALA A 228 2.54 -18.32 9.38
N PHE A 229 1.48 -17.54 9.14
CA PHE A 229 1.58 -16.09 9.08
C PHE A 229 2.02 -15.52 10.43
N TYR A 230 1.40 -15.94 11.55
CA TYR A 230 1.83 -15.51 12.89
C TYR A 230 3.24 -15.98 13.22
N LYS A 231 3.58 -17.23 12.88
CA LYS A 231 4.94 -17.75 13.04
C LYS A 231 5.94 -16.89 12.27
N GLY A 232 5.69 -16.61 10.99
CA GLY A 232 6.57 -15.77 10.18
C GLY A 232 6.66 -14.32 10.66
N LEU A 233 5.61 -13.78 11.29
CA LEU A 233 5.67 -12.46 11.93
C LEU A 233 6.54 -12.48 13.19
N LEU A 234 6.39 -13.50 14.02
CA LEU A 234 7.21 -13.70 15.22
C LEU A 234 8.68 -13.95 14.85
N ASP A 235 8.94 -14.83 13.87
CA ASP A 235 10.29 -15.13 13.37
C ASP A 235 10.98 -13.83 12.88
N ARG A 236 10.28 -12.97 12.12
CA ARG A 236 10.81 -11.66 11.71
C ARG A 236 11.08 -10.75 12.90
N HIS A 237 10.18 -10.72 13.89
CA HIS A 237 10.38 -9.89 15.08
C HIS A 237 11.59 -10.38 15.86
N ASP A 238 11.76 -11.69 16.02
CA ASP A 238 12.92 -12.32 16.64
C ASP A 238 14.21 -12.05 15.87
N GLU A 239 14.19 -12.12 14.53
CA GLU A 239 15.33 -11.76 13.68
C GLU A 239 15.73 -10.30 13.87
N THR A 240 14.76 -9.37 13.89
CA THR A 240 15.04 -7.95 14.14
C THR A 240 15.59 -7.73 15.53
N HIS A 241 15.04 -8.40 16.54
CA HIS A 241 15.50 -8.31 17.91
C HIS A 241 16.93 -8.87 18.07
N ARG A 242 17.22 -10.02 17.46
CA ARG A 242 18.57 -10.61 17.42
C ARG A 242 19.57 -9.70 16.74
N ALA A 243 19.20 -9.06 15.63
CA ALA A 243 20.07 -8.10 14.95
C ALA A 243 20.38 -6.88 15.82
N VAL A 244 19.37 -6.34 16.53
CA VAL A 244 19.54 -5.23 17.46
C VAL A 244 20.40 -5.62 18.66
N MET A 245 20.18 -6.79 19.25
CA MET A 245 21.00 -7.29 20.36
C MET A 245 22.45 -7.56 19.94
N LYS A 246 22.67 -8.08 18.74
CA LYS A 246 24.02 -8.25 18.19
C LYS A 246 24.71 -6.90 17.96
N ALA A 247 23.99 -5.91 17.43
CA ALA A 247 24.53 -4.56 17.25
C ALA A 247 24.84 -3.88 18.59
N ALA A 248 24.00 -4.08 19.60
CA ALA A 248 24.22 -3.65 20.98
C ALA A 248 25.50 -4.28 21.56
N GLU A 249 25.66 -5.60 21.44
CA GLU A 249 26.84 -6.32 21.89
C GLU A 249 28.12 -5.84 21.19
N GLU A 250 28.06 -5.61 19.87
CA GLU A 250 29.17 -5.04 19.10
C GLU A 250 29.52 -3.62 19.53
N LYS A 251 28.53 -2.77 19.87
CA LYS A 251 28.76 -1.40 20.38
C LYS A 251 29.36 -1.40 21.79
N VAL A 252 28.96 -2.33 22.66
CA VAL A 252 29.58 -2.53 23.98
C VAL A 252 31.02 -3.02 23.84
N LYS A 253 31.27 -3.99 22.95
CA LYS A 253 32.59 -4.60 22.74
C LYS A 253 33.60 -3.68 22.04
N SER A 254 33.13 -2.80 21.16
CA SER A 254 34.00 -1.82 20.47
C SER A 254 34.46 -0.66 21.38
N GLY A 255 33.98 -0.61 22.63
CA GLY A 255 34.32 0.44 23.58
C GLY A 255 33.84 1.83 23.12
N PRO A 256 34.15 2.91 23.85
CA PRO A 256 33.89 4.27 23.37
C PRO A 256 34.90 4.60 22.26
N ALA A 257 34.78 3.96 21.10
CA ALA A 257 35.33 4.53 19.89
C ALA A 257 34.64 5.87 19.72
N GLN A 258 35.45 6.95 19.66
CA GLN A 258 35.01 8.31 19.35
C GLN A 258 34.14 8.26 18.11
N ASP A 259 32.83 8.21 18.31
CA ASP A 259 31.86 8.54 17.29
C ASP A 259 31.80 10.06 17.29
N ASP A 260 32.86 10.70 16.76
CA ASP A 260 32.82 12.06 16.24
C ASP A 260 31.91 12.15 14.98
N ASN A 261 31.10 11.12 14.72
CA ASN A 261 29.91 11.14 13.89
C ASN A 261 28.66 10.88 14.75
N GLU A 262 28.46 11.73 15.75
CA GLU A 262 27.12 12.33 15.90
C GLU A 262 26.62 12.64 14.48
N PRO A 263 25.45 12.12 14.03
CA PRO A 263 24.83 12.74 12.88
C PRO A 263 24.59 14.20 13.27
N GLU A 264 25.43 15.11 12.76
CA GLU A 264 25.17 16.55 12.67
C GLU A 264 23.83 16.74 11.95
N GLY A 265 22.78 16.57 12.73
CA GLY A 265 21.41 16.33 12.34
C GLY A 265 20.48 16.36 13.56
N SER A 266 21.01 16.64 14.76
CA SER A 266 20.41 17.75 15.49
C SER A 266 20.56 18.96 14.56
N GLU A 267 19.47 19.31 13.88
CA GLU A 267 19.26 20.69 13.46
C GLU A 267 19.75 21.51 14.64
N LYS A 268 20.90 22.19 14.52
CA LYS A 268 21.25 23.27 15.43
C LYS A 268 20.01 24.13 15.36
N GLU A 269 19.17 24.04 16.37
CA GLU A 269 18.01 24.88 16.52
C GLU A 269 18.65 26.25 16.57
N ILE A 270 18.78 26.90 15.41
CA ILE A 270 19.25 28.28 15.31
C ILE A 270 18.34 28.97 16.29
N THR A 271 18.94 29.41 17.40
CA THR A 271 18.15 29.81 18.55
C THR A 271 17.18 30.89 18.08
N ASP A 272 15.97 30.97 18.65
CA ASP A 272 14.95 31.95 18.23
C ASP A 272 15.56 33.38 18.13
N VAL A 273 16.61 33.64 18.91
CA VAL A 273 17.43 34.87 18.94
C VAL A 273 18.34 35.03 17.72
N GLU A 274 19.06 33.99 17.30
CA GLU A 274 19.96 34.04 16.13
C GLU A 274 19.15 34.23 14.84
N ARG A 275 18.00 33.55 14.73
CA ARG A 275 17.09 33.72 13.59
C ARG A 275 16.48 35.12 13.55
N ALA A 276 16.19 35.71 14.71
CA ALA A 276 15.73 37.09 14.79
C ALA A 276 16.78 38.09 14.26
N LYS A 277 18.05 37.89 14.64
CA LYS A 277 19.17 38.74 14.20
C LYS A 277 19.38 38.65 12.68
N GLU A 278 19.38 37.44 12.13
CA GLU A 278 19.50 37.21 10.69
C GLU A 278 18.38 37.90 9.90
N ILE A 279 17.13 37.84 10.39
CA ILE A 279 16.00 38.54 9.75
C ILE A 279 16.17 40.07 9.81
N ILE A 280 16.66 40.62 10.92
CA ILE A 280 16.94 42.06 11.07
C ILE A 280 18.08 42.50 10.13
N GLU A 281 19.14 41.69 10.02
CA GLU A 281 20.25 41.93 9.09
C GLU A 281 19.78 41.90 7.62
N HIS A 282 18.82 41.03 7.30
CA HIS A 282 18.17 40.98 5.98
C HIS A 282 17.04 42.01 5.80
N GLY A 283 16.85 42.93 6.75
CA GLY A 283 15.91 44.07 6.63
C GLY A 283 14.47 43.78 7.05
N GLY A 284 14.20 42.64 7.71
CA GLY A 284 12.92 42.34 8.34
C GLY A 284 12.80 42.96 9.73
N SER A 285 11.58 43.35 10.12
CA SER A 285 11.32 43.90 11.45
C SER A 285 10.90 42.80 12.42
N VAL A 286 11.80 42.40 13.33
CA VAL A 286 11.49 41.51 14.46
C VAL A 286 11.63 42.28 15.77
N ALA A 287 10.58 42.32 16.60
CA ALA A 287 10.64 42.97 17.90
C ALA A 287 11.23 42.02 18.96
N ILE A 288 12.31 42.46 19.61
CA ILE A 288 13.02 41.72 20.67
C ILE A 288 12.91 42.52 21.97
N ASN A 289 12.54 41.88 23.08
CA ASN A 289 12.52 42.47 24.42
C ASN A 289 13.93 42.66 25.00
N GLU A 290 14.05 43.43 26.09
CA GLU A 290 15.33 43.66 26.79
C GLU A 290 15.99 42.37 27.31
N ASP A 291 15.20 41.33 27.58
CA ASP A 291 15.67 39.98 27.96
C ASP A 291 16.13 39.11 26.78
N GLY A 292 16.21 39.67 25.57
CA GLY A 292 16.62 38.95 24.36
C GLY A 292 15.58 37.98 23.80
N GLN A 293 14.35 37.99 24.31
CA GLN A 293 13.25 37.14 23.83
C GLN A 293 12.46 37.84 22.72
N VAL A 294 12.12 37.09 21.67
CA VAL A 294 11.31 37.58 20.54
C VAL A 294 9.85 37.72 20.96
N VAL A 295 9.30 38.92 20.81
CA VAL A 295 7.95 39.28 21.28
C VAL A 295 6.87 38.51 20.51
N ASP A 296 7.06 38.33 19.20
CA ASP A 296 6.15 37.57 18.35
C ASP A 296 6.91 36.55 17.49
N LYS A 297 6.79 35.27 17.85
CA LYS A 297 7.41 34.16 17.13
C LYS A 297 6.94 34.02 15.69
N ARG A 298 5.81 34.63 15.31
CA ARG A 298 5.34 34.64 13.92
C ARG A 298 6.22 35.48 13.01
N GLN A 299 6.91 36.49 13.56
CA GLN A 299 7.85 37.32 12.81
C GLN A 299 9.13 36.54 12.45
N LEU A 300 9.44 35.46 13.17
CA LEU A 300 10.52 34.52 12.83
C LEU A 300 10.14 33.55 11.71
N LEU A 301 8.85 33.41 11.42
CA LEU A 301 8.38 32.64 10.29
C LEU A 301 8.49 33.55 9.06
N GLY A 302 9.37 33.19 8.12
CA GLY A 302 9.54 33.92 6.87
C GLY A 302 8.18 34.19 6.23
N GLY A 303 7.84 35.46 6.06
CA GLY A 303 6.58 35.96 5.50
C GLY A 303 6.39 35.66 4.01
N GLY A 304 6.86 34.51 3.54
CA GLY A 304 6.60 33.97 2.23
C GLY A 304 5.63 32.80 2.37
N LEU A 305 4.34 33.05 2.17
CA LEU A 305 3.48 31.98 1.68
C LEU A 305 4.19 31.41 0.44
N ASN A 306 4.52 30.12 0.41
CA ASN A 306 4.99 29.40 -0.78
C ASN A 306 3.86 29.32 -1.83
N VAL A 307 3.28 30.46 -2.20
CA VAL A 307 2.48 30.63 -3.40
C VAL A 307 3.48 30.59 -4.55
N THR A 308 3.65 29.40 -5.11
CA THR A 308 3.99 29.29 -6.53
C THR A 308 3.10 30.27 -7.28
N ALA A 309 3.69 31.08 -8.18
CA ALA A 309 3.00 32.17 -8.84
C ALA A 309 1.65 31.71 -9.43
N ARG A 310 0.56 31.94 -8.70
CA ARG A 310 -0.79 31.58 -9.14
C ARG A 310 -1.10 32.48 -10.32
N LYS A 311 -1.10 31.90 -11.52
CA LYS A 311 -1.43 32.56 -12.79
C LYS A 311 -2.63 33.50 -12.58
N GLN A 312 -2.40 34.81 -12.71
CA GLN A 312 -3.38 35.90 -12.44
C GLN A 312 -4.73 35.74 -13.17
N ALA A 313 -4.84 34.82 -14.12
CA ALA A 313 -6.07 34.42 -14.78
C ALA A 313 -7.08 33.68 -13.87
N GLN A 314 -6.64 33.03 -12.78
CA GLN A 314 -7.55 32.28 -11.89
C GLN A 314 -8.16 33.14 -10.78
N ALA A 315 -7.45 34.15 -10.28
CA ALA A 315 -7.98 35.07 -9.26
C ALA A 315 -9.13 35.95 -9.78
N LYS A 316 -9.08 36.36 -11.06
CA LYS A 316 -10.18 37.11 -11.71
C LYS A 316 -11.43 36.25 -11.97
N LYS A 317 -11.28 34.92 -12.05
CA LYS A 317 -12.39 33.97 -12.23
C LYS A 317 -13.08 33.59 -10.93
N GLU A 318 -12.39 33.72 -9.79
CA GLU A 318 -12.97 33.52 -8.45
C GLU A 318 -13.72 34.78 -7.96
N ALA A 319 -13.33 35.98 -8.41
CA ALA A 319 -14.01 37.24 -8.10
C ALA A 319 -15.36 37.43 -8.83
N SER A 320 -15.63 36.66 -9.89
CA SER A 320 -16.87 36.75 -10.68
C SER A 320 -17.94 35.72 -10.28
N ARG A 321 -17.76 34.98 -9.18
CA ARG A 321 -18.80 34.11 -8.63
C ARG A 321 -19.70 34.94 -7.70
N PRO A 322 -21.03 34.95 -7.90
CA PRO A 322 -21.92 35.65 -6.97
C PRO A 322 -21.78 35.02 -5.58
N ARG A 323 -21.50 35.87 -4.59
CA ARG A 323 -21.43 35.53 -3.18
C ARG A 323 -22.84 35.13 -2.75
N GLN A 324 -23.13 33.83 -2.66
CA GLN A 324 -24.38 33.37 -2.06
C GLN A 324 -24.34 33.72 -0.57
N GLU A 325 -25.19 34.67 -0.19
CA GLU A 325 -25.50 34.98 1.20
C GLU A 325 -25.94 33.70 1.90
N SER A 326 -25.15 33.27 2.89
CA SER A 326 -25.58 32.27 3.87
C SER A 326 -26.77 32.84 4.62
N ARG A 327 -27.98 32.45 4.21
CA ARG A 327 -29.17 32.58 5.04
C ARG A 327 -29.05 31.57 6.17
N ASP A 328 -29.01 32.11 7.38
CA ASP A 328 -29.39 31.42 8.62
C ASP A 328 -30.61 30.54 8.37
N ASN A 329 -30.46 29.25 8.64
CA ASN A 329 -31.58 28.34 8.78
C ASN A 329 -31.26 27.36 9.90
N GLY A 330 -31.91 27.59 11.05
CA GLY A 330 -31.97 26.65 12.16
C GLY A 330 -32.59 25.30 11.75
N PRO A 331 -32.53 24.30 12.62
CA PRO A 331 -32.88 22.93 12.28
C PRO A 331 -34.39 22.82 12.13
N ARG A 332 -34.88 22.77 10.89
CA ARG A 332 -36.26 22.38 10.59
C ARG A 332 -36.31 21.00 9.94
N ALA A 333 -37.22 20.22 10.49
CA ALA A 333 -37.53 18.85 10.19
C ALA A 333 -37.67 18.55 8.68
N GLY A 334 -37.36 17.30 8.34
CA GLY A 334 -37.26 16.79 6.98
C GLY A 334 -38.47 17.09 6.10
N PHE A 335 -38.24 17.92 5.10
CA PHE A 335 -39.06 17.99 3.89
C PHE A 335 -38.38 17.16 2.80
N VAL A 336 -38.83 15.92 2.62
CA VAL A 336 -38.43 15.07 1.50
C VAL A 336 -39.27 15.47 0.29
N GLY A 337 -38.82 16.49 -0.44
CA GLY A 337 -39.34 16.79 -1.78
C GLY A 337 -39.09 15.63 -2.73
N ALA A 338 -40.00 15.43 -3.69
CA ALA A 338 -40.04 14.33 -4.67
C ALA A 338 -38.86 14.34 -5.66
N GLY A 339 -37.67 14.04 -5.15
CA GLY A 339 -36.40 13.99 -5.87
C GLY A 339 -35.29 13.50 -4.95
N GLY A 340 -35.58 12.42 -4.20
CA GLY A 340 -34.71 11.87 -3.16
C GLY A 340 -33.33 11.43 -3.66
N LYS A 341 -32.59 10.69 -2.81
CA LYS A 341 -31.21 10.24 -3.02
C LYS A 341 -30.87 9.72 -4.44
N GLY A 342 -31.86 9.21 -5.20
CA GLY A 342 -31.73 8.87 -6.62
C GLY A 342 -31.39 10.05 -7.53
N ALA A 343 -32.10 11.19 -7.45
CA ALA A 343 -31.83 12.36 -8.30
C ALA A 343 -30.48 13.02 -7.99
N MET A 344 -30.01 12.93 -6.74
CA MET A 344 -28.64 13.33 -6.37
C MET A 344 -27.60 12.39 -6.99
N ARG A 345 -27.83 11.08 -6.98
CA ARG A 345 -26.95 10.11 -7.64
C ARG A 345 -26.92 10.30 -9.15
N GLU A 346 -28.07 10.49 -9.80
CA GLU A 346 -28.14 10.74 -11.24
C GLU A 346 -27.39 12.01 -11.66
N ARG A 347 -27.45 13.07 -10.85
CA ARG A 347 -26.65 14.28 -11.08
C ARG A 347 -25.15 14.03 -10.90
N GLN A 348 -24.77 13.21 -9.92
CA GLN A 348 -23.37 12.83 -9.70
C GLN A 348 -22.84 11.90 -10.80
N THR A 349 -23.62 10.92 -11.26
CA THR A 349 -23.25 10.03 -12.35
C THR A 349 -23.13 10.80 -13.66
N ARG A 350 -24.06 11.72 -13.95
CA ARG A 350 -23.99 12.57 -15.14
C ARG A 350 -22.79 13.52 -15.11
N MET A 351 -22.38 13.99 -13.93
CA MET A 351 -21.15 14.79 -13.79
C MET A 351 -19.90 13.96 -14.11
N LEU A 352 -19.82 12.73 -13.60
CA LEU A 352 -18.70 11.82 -13.88
C LEU A 352 -18.66 11.40 -15.35
N GLU A 353 -19.82 11.12 -15.94
CA GLU A 353 -19.97 10.81 -17.36
C GLU A 353 -19.51 11.99 -18.23
N GLN A 354 -19.89 13.22 -17.90
CA GLN A 354 -19.42 14.42 -18.58
C GLN A 354 -17.90 14.63 -18.45
N GLN A 355 -17.31 14.30 -17.30
CA GLN A 355 -15.85 14.35 -17.13
C GLN A 355 -15.14 13.30 -17.99
N LEU A 356 -15.70 12.08 -18.08
CA LEU A 356 -15.19 11.01 -18.94
C LEU A 356 -15.29 11.39 -20.41
N GLU A 357 -16.44 11.89 -20.86
CA GLU A 357 -16.67 12.36 -22.23
C GLU A 357 -15.73 13.52 -22.60
N ALA A 358 -15.52 14.47 -21.69
CA ALA A 358 -14.59 15.57 -21.91
C ALA A 358 -13.13 15.08 -22.01
N ALA A 359 -12.75 14.07 -21.22
CA ALA A 359 -11.43 13.46 -21.33
C ALA A 359 -11.27 12.72 -22.67
N LEU A 360 -12.24 11.90 -23.06
CA LEU A 360 -12.23 11.19 -24.35
C LEU A 360 -12.26 12.14 -25.55
N LYS A 361 -12.94 13.29 -25.43
CA LYS A 361 -12.94 14.31 -26.47
C LYS A 361 -11.57 14.99 -26.58
N ARG A 362 -10.92 15.31 -25.45
CA ARG A 362 -9.55 15.86 -25.45
C ARG A 362 -8.55 14.89 -26.05
N THR A 363 -8.61 13.60 -25.72
CA THR A 363 -7.70 12.61 -26.30
C THR A 363 -7.92 12.48 -27.81
N ARG A 364 -9.17 12.50 -28.29
CA ARG A 364 -9.47 12.50 -29.73
C ARG A 364 -8.94 13.76 -30.44
N GLU A 365 -9.14 14.94 -29.84
CA GLU A 365 -8.62 16.20 -30.38
C GLU A 365 -7.08 16.22 -30.40
N GLU A 366 -6.42 15.65 -29.38
CA GLU A 366 -4.97 15.50 -29.34
C GLU A 366 -4.46 14.54 -30.42
N GLU A 367 -5.10 13.37 -30.59
CA GLU A 367 -4.78 12.42 -31.65
C GLU A 367 -5.00 13.01 -33.05
N GLU A 368 -6.08 13.76 -33.28
CA GLU A 368 -6.34 14.44 -34.54
C GLU A 368 -5.28 15.51 -34.83
N GLN A 369 -4.89 16.31 -33.83
CA GLN A 369 -3.81 17.28 -33.97
C GLN A 369 -2.46 16.62 -34.25
N GLU A 370 -2.17 15.48 -33.62
CA GLU A 370 -0.97 14.70 -33.90
C GLU A 370 -0.98 14.14 -35.33
N ARG A 371 -2.12 13.60 -35.78
CA ARG A 371 -2.29 13.16 -37.17
C ARG A 371 -2.10 14.31 -38.16
N GLU A 372 -2.70 15.47 -37.92
CA GLU A 372 -2.50 16.65 -38.76
C GLU A 372 -1.03 17.09 -38.80
N LYS A 373 -0.32 17.05 -37.65
CA LYS A 373 1.12 17.35 -37.60
C LYS A 373 1.92 16.33 -38.41
N LEU A 374 1.65 15.05 -38.25
CA LEU A 374 2.29 13.98 -39.01
C LEU A 374 2.02 14.12 -40.51
N GLU A 375 0.79 14.46 -40.90
CA GLU A 375 0.45 14.72 -42.29
C GLU A 375 1.17 15.94 -42.85
N ARG A 376 1.27 17.05 -42.10
CA ARG A 376 2.05 18.23 -42.53
C ARG A 376 3.54 17.90 -42.68
N VAL A 377 4.08 17.09 -41.77
CA VAL A 377 5.47 16.60 -41.85
C VAL A 377 5.63 15.67 -43.06
N ALA A 378 4.68 14.77 -43.32
CA ALA A 378 4.71 13.89 -44.48
C ALA A 378 4.58 14.67 -45.80
N LYS A 379 3.70 15.67 -45.86
CA LYS A 379 3.48 16.55 -47.02
C LYS A 379 4.69 17.46 -47.30
N SER A 380 5.50 17.80 -46.29
CA SER A 380 6.70 18.62 -46.45
C SER A 380 7.98 17.83 -46.71
N ARG A 381 8.00 16.52 -46.39
CA ARG A 381 9.12 15.63 -46.72
C ARG A 381 9.00 15.16 -48.17
N LYS A 382 10.07 15.36 -48.94
CA LYS A 382 10.18 14.82 -50.30
C LYS A 382 10.17 13.30 -50.24
N THR A 383 9.35 12.66 -51.06
CA THR A 383 9.27 11.20 -51.11
C THR A 383 10.51 10.63 -51.81
N GLU A 384 10.80 9.34 -51.57
CA GLU A 384 11.92 8.67 -52.24
C GLU A 384 11.77 8.66 -53.77
N CYS A 385 10.52 8.62 -54.27
CA CYS A 385 10.19 8.76 -55.69
C CYS A 385 10.51 10.15 -56.26
N ASP A 386 10.30 11.21 -55.47
CA ASP A 386 10.70 12.58 -55.88
C ASP A 386 12.22 12.71 -55.93
N ILE A 387 12.92 12.04 -55.02
CA ILE A 387 14.40 12.03 -54.98
C ILE A 387 14.97 11.24 -56.16
N SER A 388 14.42 10.06 -56.50
CA SER A 388 14.87 9.26 -57.63
C SER A 388 14.61 9.96 -58.96
N SER A 389 13.40 10.51 -59.16
CA SER A 389 13.06 11.25 -60.37
C SER A 389 13.90 12.53 -60.53
N ALA A 390 14.24 13.23 -59.44
CA ALA A 390 15.17 14.36 -59.49
C ALA A 390 16.60 13.93 -59.86
N ARG A 391 17.07 12.78 -59.34
CA ARG A 391 18.38 12.20 -59.70
C ARG A 391 18.43 11.78 -61.17
N GLU A 392 17.38 11.16 -61.69
CA GLU A 392 17.29 10.77 -63.11
C GLU A 392 17.34 11.99 -64.04
N ARG A 393 16.57 13.05 -63.75
CA ARG A 393 16.62 14.31 -64.52
C ARG A 393 17.98 14.99 -64.44
N TYR A 394 18.68 14.88 -63.32
CA TYR A 394 20.03 15.41 -63.16
C TYR A 394 21.04 14.62 -64.00
N LEU A 395 20.95 13.28 -63.99
CA LEU A 395 21.81 12.42 -64.81
C LEU A 395 21.55 12.61 -66.31
N ALA A 396 20.30 12.77 -66.72
CA ALA A 396 19.94 13.08 -68.11
C ALA A 396 20.57 14.39 -68.58
N ARG A 397 20.37 15.49 -67.82
CA ARG A 397 21.01 16.79 -68.13
C ARG A 397 22.53 16.71 -68.17
N LYS A 398 23.14 15.90 -67.30
CA LYS A 398 24.59 15.70 -67.29
C LYS A 398 25.07 14.96 -68.55
N ARG A 399 24.37 13.91 -68.97
CA ARG A 399 24.68 13.17 -70.21
C ARG A 399 24.54 14.06 -71.44
N GLU A 400 23.45 14.81 -71.54
CA GLU A 400 23.23 15.75 -72.64
C GLU A 400 24.31 16.84 -72.69
N ALA A 401 24.74 17.36 -71.54
CA ALA A 401 25.84 18.34 -71.47
C ALA A 401 27.20 17.73 -71.89
N GLU A 402 27.47 16.47 -71.54
CA GLU A 402 28.67 15.76 -71.99
C GLU A 402 28.63 15.46 -73.50
N GLU A 403 27.48 15.07 -74.03
CA GLU A 403 27.30 14.87 -75.47
C GLU A 403 27.41 16.19 -76.26
N ALA A 404 26.84 17.28 -75.76
CA ALA A 404 27.00 18.60 -76.36
C ALA A 404 28.46 19.07 -76.33
N LYS A 405 29.18 18.83 -75.23
CA LYS A 405 30.63 19.08 -75.14
C LYS A 405 31.43 18.24 -76.13
N LYS A 406 31.09 16.96 -76.31
CA LYS A 406 31.73 16.09 -77.30
C LYS A 406 31.44 16.54 -78.73
N LYS A 407 30.20 16.96 -79.01
CA LYS A 407 29.80 17.48 -80.32
C LYS A 407 30.51 18.80 -80.65
N GLY A 408 30.60 19.74 -79.69
CA GLY A 408 31.32 21.00 -79.87
C GLY A 408 32.85 20.90 -79.85
N LEU A 409 33.42 19.71 -79.65
CA LEU A 409 34.87 19.44 -79.74
C LEU A 409 35.22 18.65 -81.02
N ALA A 410 34.21 18.16 -81.74
CA ALA A 410 34.32 17.42 -82.99
C ALA A 410 33.99 18.29 -84.23
N GLU A 411 33.58 19.54 -83.99
CA GLU A 411 33.44 20.63 -84.97
C GLU A 411 34.64 21.58 -84.77
#